data_AF-A0A1V4X8N3-F1
#
_entry.id   AF-A0A1V4X8N3-F1
#
_cell.length_a   1.000
_cell.length_b   1.000
_cell.length_c   1.000
_cell.angle_alpha   90.00
_cell.angle_beta   90.00
_cell.angle_gamma   90.00
#
_symmetry.space_group_name_H-M   'P 1'
#
loop_
_entity.id
_entity.type
_entity.pdbx_description
1 polymer ?
#
loop_
_entity_poly.entity_id
_entity_poly.type
_entity_poly.pdbx_seq_one_letter_code
_entity_poly.pdbx_strand_id
1 'polypeptide(L)'
;MRKTPKKPPAPARLPVQVDDCPCTQVRCHRHGNCVECIRVHRTRKEHIPECLQDMFRNRIRELAALVEYDIRDLRRTPAYWDERLGKESTVTGRKKATSPVKERYGRRSAPVRK
;
A
#
# COMPACT_ATOMS: atom_id res chain seq x y z
N MET A 1 -56.02 -11.62 -9.25
CA MET A 1 -54.93 -11.87 -8.26
C MET A 1 -53.59 -11.61 -8.93
N ARG A 2 -52.89 -10.51 -8.60
CA ARG A 2 -51.55 -10.22 -9.16
C ARG A 2 -50.51 -11.02 -8.37
N LYS A 3 -49.88 -12.02 -9.00
CA LYS A 3 -48.75 -12.76 -8.41
C LYS A 3 -47.55 -11.83 -8.38
N THR A 4 -47.02 -11.55 -7.19
CA THR A 4 -45.78 -10.80 -7.02
C THR A 4 -44.60 -11.64 -7.52
N PRO A 5 -43.67 -11.07 -8.30
CA PRO A 5 -42.50 -11.80 -8.77
C PRO A 5 -41.59 -12.14 -7.59
N LYS A 6 -41.28 -13.42 -7.39
CA LYS A 6 -40.33 -13.87 -6.37
C LYS A 6 -38.93 -13.39 -6.73
N LYS A 7 -38.30 -12.64 -5.82
CA LYS A 7 -36.92 -12.18 -5.95
C LYS A 7 -35.98 -13.40 -6.01
N PRO A 8 -35.04 -13.48 -6.96
CA PRO A 8 -34.12 -14.59 -7.03
C PRO A 8 -33.25 -14.66 -5.77
N PRO A 9 -32.88 -15.87 -5.31
CA PRO A 9 -32.03 -16.03 -4.14
C PRO A 9 -30.68 -15.35 -4.38
N ALA A 10 -30.14 -14.72 -3.33
CA ALA A 10 -28.81 -14.12 -3.40
C ALA A 10 -27.77 -15.21 -3.73
N PRO A 11 -26.81 -14.95 -4.63
CA PRO A 11 -25.77 -15.91 -4.94
C PRO A 11 -24.95 -16.22 -3.68
N ALA A 12 -24.59 -17.50 -3.50
CA ALA A 12 -23.71 -17.93 -2.42
C ALA A 12 -22.38 -17.17 -2.51
N ARG A 13 -21.86 -16.67 -1.37
CA ARG A 13 -20.55 -16.03 -1.33
C ARG A 13 -19.49 -17.09 -1.60
N LEU A 14 -18.68 -16.87 -2.64
CA LEU A 14 -17.52 -17.71 -2.93
C LEU A 14 -16.55 -17.73 -1.73
N PRO A 15 -15.84 -18.84 -1.48
CA PRO A 15 -14.83 -18.92 -0.44
C PRO A 15 -13.74 -17.86 -0.69
N VAL A 16 -13.14 -17.36 0.39
CA VAL A 16 -12.03 -16.38 0.32
C VAL A 16 -10.82 -17.10 -0.26
N GLN A 17 -10.52 -16.84 -1.53
CA GLN A 17 -9.33 -17.34 -2.20
C GLN A 17 -8.15 -16.45 -1.83
N VAL A 18 -7.00 -17.07 -1.55
CA VAL A 18 -5.73 -16.34 -1.38
C VAL A 18 -5.20 -16.10 -2.78
N ASP A 19 -5.20 -14.84 -3.19
CA ASP A 19 -4.74 -14.39 -4.50
C ASP A 19 -3.24 -14.06 -4.46
N ASP A 20 -2.52 -14.35 -5.55
CA ASP A 20 -1.14 -13.88 -5.74
C ASP A 20 -1.13 -12.36 -5.94
N CYS A 21 -1.10 -11.56 -4.85
CA CYS A 21 -1.09 -10.11 -4.96
C CYS A 21 0.35 -9.53 -5.08
N PRO A 22 0.63 -8.70 -6.10
CA PRO A 22 1.95 -8.08 -6.33
C PRO A 22 2.21 -6.81 -5.50
N CYS A 23 1.37 -6.51 -4.50
CA CYS A 23 1.52 -5.31 -3.66
C CYS A 23 2.86 -5.32 -2.91
N THR A 24 3.56 -4.19 -2.91
CA THR A 24 4.85 -4.06 -2.19
C THR A 24 4.67 -3.90 -0.69
N GLN A 25 3.48 -3.50 -0.23
CA GLN A 25 3.13 -3.42 1.19
C GLN A 25 2.69 -4.80 1.73
N VAL A 26 3.67 -5.63 2.08
CA VAL A 26 3.45 -7.00 2.59
C VAL A 26 2.66 -7.03 3.90
N ARG A 27 2.80 -6.00 4.74
CA ARG A 27 2.10 -5.89 6.04
C ARG A 27 0.67 -5.38 5.96
N CYS A 28 0.13 -5.21 4.75
CA CYS A 28 -1.27 -4.84 4.58
C CYS A 28 -2.16 -5.98 5.09
N HIS A 29 -3.12 -5.66 5.95
CA HIS A 29 -4.10 -6.61 6.52
C HIS A 29 -4.99 -7.30 5.48
N ARG A 30 -5.01 -6.81 4.24
CA ARG A 30 -5.76 -7.37 3.10
C ARG A 30 -4.86 -7.94 2.02
N HIS A 31 -3.56 -8.04 2.29
CA HIS A 31 -2.61 -8.65 1.36
C HIS A 31 -3.05 -10.09 1.09
N GLY A 32 -3.06 -10.48 -0.19
CA GLY A 32 -3.55 -11.78 -0.64
C GLY A 32 -5.08 -11.94 -0.68
N ASN A 33 -5.88 -10.92 -0.35
CA ASN A 33 -7.33 -10.94 -0.55
C ASN A 33 -7.75 -9.80 -1.49
N CYS A 34 -7.59 -10.02 -2.81
CA CYS A 34 -7.81 -8.96 -3.79
C CYS A 34 -9.28 -8.52 -3.84
N VAL A 35 -10.23 -9.45 -3.65
CA VAL A 35 -11.67 -9.13 -3.65
C VAL A 35 -12.00 -8.12 -2.55
N GLU A 36 -11.51 -8.35 -1.33
CA GLU A 36 -11.78 -7.46 -0.21
C GLU A 36 -11.02 -6.13 -0.35
N CYS A 37 -9.77 -6.18 -0.80
CA CYS A 37 -8.95 -5.00 -1.11
C CYS A 37 -9.66 -4.08 -2.13
N ILE A 38 -10.06 -4.61 -3.30
CA ILE A 38 -10.74 -3.85 -4.35
C ILE A 38 -12.07 -3.28 -3.85
N ARG A 39 -12.83 -4.08 -3.09
CA ARG A 39 -14.10 -3.61 -2.50
C ARG A 39 -13.89 -2.38 -1.62
N VAL A 40 -12.86 -2.37 -0.78
CA VAL A 40 -12.56 -1.23 0.11
C VAL A 40 -12.11 -0.01 -0.71
N HIS A 41 -11.13 -0.17 -1.61
CA HIS A 41 -10.63 0.93 -2.43
C HIS A 41 -11.75 1.56 -3.29
N ARG A 42 -12.62 0.72 -3.88
CA ARG A 42 -13.80 1.18 -4.63
C ARG A 42 -14.81 1.92 -3.76
N THR A 43 -15.12 1.40 -2.58
CA THR A 43 -16.15 1.98 -1.69
C THR A 43 -15.71 3.34 -1.16
N ARG A 44 -14.43 3.45 -0.80
CA ARG A 44 -13.85 4.69 -0.28
C ARG A 44 -13.45 5.68 -1.38
N LYS A 45 -13.52 5.26 -2.65
CA LYS A 45 -13.02 6.01 -3.81
C LYS A 45 -11.58 6.50 -3.59
N GLU A 46 -10.79 5.64 -2.95
CA GLU A 46 -9.36 5.87 -2.73
C GLU A 46 -8.58 5.68 -4.05
N HIS A 47 -7.26 5.77 -3.98
CA HIS A 47 -6.37 5.45 -5.08
C HIS A 47 -6.57 4.01 -5.59
N ILE A 48 -6.18 3.78 -6.85
CA ILE A 48 -6.20 2.46 -7.47
C ILE A 48 -5.21 1.55 -6.72
N PRO A 49 -5.64 0.38 -6.23
CA PRO A 49 -4.77 -0.55 -5.49
C PRO A 49 -3.64 -1.08 -6.39
N GLU A 50 -2.48 -1.36 -5.79
CA GLU A 50 -1.30 -1.83 -6.54
C GLU A 50 -1.56 -3.13 -7.32
N CYS A 51 -2.39 -4.06 -6.80
CA CYS A 51 -2.69 -5.30 -7.54
C CYS A 51 -3.40 -5.02 -8.91
N LEU A 52 -4.00 -3.84 -9.14
CA LEU A 52 -4.61 -3.47 -10.43
C LEU A 52 -3.74 -2.54 -11.29
N GLN A 53 -2.69 -1.95 -10.73
CA GLN A 53 -1.89 -0.92 -11.40
C GLN A 53 -1.30 -1.43 -12.72
N ASP A 54 -0.83 -2.67 -12.78
CA ASP A 54 -0.18 -3.22 -13.98
C ASP A 54 -1.17 -3.35 -15.15
N MET A 55 -2.43 -3.73 -14.88
CA MET A 55 -3.50 -3.74 -15.89
C MET A 55 -3.79 -2.33 -16.42
N PHE A 56 -3.89 -1.33 -15.54
CA PHE A 56 -4.15 0.05 -15.95
C PHE A 56 -2.97 0.66 -16.70
N ARG A 57 -1.74 0.40 -16.27
CA ARG A 57 -0.54 0.92 -16.92
C ARG A 57 -0.42 0.48 -18.36
N ASN A 58 -0.76 -0.77 -18.67
CA ASN A 58 -0.72 -1.24 -20.05
C ASN A 58 -1.66 -0.42 -20.94
N ARG A 59 -2.88 -0.13 -20.47
CA ARG A 59 -3.85 0.70 -21.20
C ARG A 59 -3.47 2.18 -21.25
N ILE A 60 -2.96 2.73 -20.15
CA ILE A 60 -2.55 4.13 -20.10
C ILE A 60 -1.30 4.35 -20.97
N ARG A 61 -0.39 3.38 -21.05
CA ARG A 61 0.79 3.46 -21.92
C ARG A 61 0.38 3.53 -23.40
N GLU A 62 -0.59 2.71 -23.81
CA GLU A 62 -1.16 2.78 -25.17
C GLU A 62 -1.69 4.19 -25.47
N LEU A 63 -2.43 4.79 -24.53
CA LEU A 63 -2.96 6.16 -24.68
C LEU A 63 -1.86 7.23 -24.67
N ALA A 64 -0.89 7.12 -23.77
CA ALA A 64 0.21 8.08 -23.63
C ALA A 64 1.07 8.12 -24.89
N ALA A 65 1.30 6.96 -25.52
CA ALA A 65 2.06 6.86 -26.76
C ALA A 65 1.43 7.65 -27.92
N LEU A 66 0.10 7.79 -27.97
CA LEU A 66 -0.59 8.57 -29.00
C LEU A 66 -0.27 10.07 -28.95
N VAL A 67 0.18 10.56 -27.79
CA VAL A 67 0.51 11.98 -27.56
C VAL A 67 2.00 12.16 -27.25
N GLU A 68 2.84 11.19 -27.62
CA GLU A 68 4.30 11.23 -27.41
C GLU A 68 4.72 11.30 -25.93
N TYR A 69 3.87 10.80 -25.02
CA TYR A 69 4.16 10.68 -23.59
C TYR A 69 4.45 9.23 -23.17
N ASP A 70 5.14 9.09 -22.04
CA ASP A 70 5.35 7.80 -21.37
C ASP A 70 4.94 7.89 -19.89
N ILE A 71 4.68 6.72 -19.30
CA ILE A 71 4.27 6.56 -17.90
C ILE A 71 5.40 6.00 -17.04
N ARG A 72 5.56 6.56 -15.84
CA ARG A 72 6.55 6.08 -14.86
C ARG A 72 5.89 5.24 -13.78
N ASP A 73 6.54 4.13 -13.42
CA ASP A 73 6.18 3.36 -12.22
C ASP A 73 6.72 4.07 -10.98
N LEU A 74 5.82 4.67 -10.20
CA LEU A 74 6.13 5.33 -8.93
C LEU A 74 5.74 4.48 -7.70
N ARG A 75 5.53 3.16 -7.87
CA ARG A 75 5.27 2.25 -6.75
C ARG A 75 6.38 2.36 -5.72
N ARG A 76 5.97 2.30 -4.45
CA ARG A 76 6.90 2.29 -3.33
C ARG A 76 7.57 0.93 -3.25
N THR A 77 8.80 0.89 -2.78
CA THR A 77 9.52 -0.36 -2.53
C THR A 77 9.03 -1.01 -1.23
N PRO A 78 9.19 -2.32 -1.05
CA PRO A 78 8.91 -2.96 0.25
C PRO A 78 9.70 -2.33 1.41
N ALA A 79 10.97 -1.95 1.16
CA ALA A 79 11.81 -1.27 2.14
C ALA A 79 11.22 0.07 2.61
N TYR A 80 10.60 0.84 1.72
CA TYR A 80 9.91 2.08 2.07
C TYR A 80 8.76 1.83 3.06
N TRP A 81 7.99 0.76 2.84
CA TRP A 81 6.88 0.40 3.73
C TRP A 81 7.38 -0.11 5.09
N ASP A 82 8.46 -0.88 5.11
CA ASP A 82 9.08 -1.35 6.36
C ASP A 82 9.62 -0.22 7.22
N GLU A 83 10.25 0.79 6.62
CA GLU A 83 10.71 1.99 7.32
C GLU A 83 9.53 2.79 7.87
N ARG A 84 8.50 3.02 7.05
CA ARG A 84 7.34 3.84 7.40
C ARG A 84 6.47 3.23 8.49
N LEU A 85 6.25 1.92 8.45
CA LEU A 85 5.38 1.21 9.39
C LEU A 85 6.15 0.73 10.64
N GLY A 86 7.48 0.87 10.64
CA GLY A 86 8.38 0.38 11.69
C GLY A 86 8.51 -1.14 11.64
N LYS A 87 9.72 -1.69 11.79
CA LYS A 87 9.90 -3.14 11.99
C LYS A 87 9.33 -3.51 13.35
N GLU A 88 8.32 -4.37 13.41
CA GLU A 88 8.07 -5.06 14.67
C GLU A 88 9.28 -5.98 14.91
N SER A 89 10.01 -5.69 15.97
CA SER A 89 11.08 -6.52 16.46
C SER A 89 10.49 -7.84 16.92
N THR A 90 11.07 -8.94 16.45
CA THR A 90 10.84 -10.26 17.03
C THR A 90 11.07 -10.18 18.55
N VAL A 91 10.00 -10.37 19.33
CA VAL A 91 10.06 -10.37 20.79
C VAL A 91 10.80 -11.61 21.27
N THR A 92 12.01 -11.44 21.81
CA THR A 92 12.56 -12.31 22.85
C THR A 92 13.51 -11.51 23.77
N GLY A 93 13.17 -11.44 25.07
CA GLY A 93 14.17 -11.22 26.12
C GLY A 93 14.22 -9.83 26.76
N ARG A 94 13.39 -9.62 27.78
CA ARG A 94 13.45 -8.56 28.78
C ARG A 94 14.84 -8.46 29.44
N LYS A 95 15.56 -7.32 29.28
CA LYS A 95 16.41 -6.73 30.34
C LYS A 95 16.37 -5.19 30.26
N LYS A 96 15.96 -4.57 31.37
CA LYS A 96 16.01 -3.12 31.64
C LYS A 96 17.46 -2.63 31.72
N ALA A 97 17.79 -1.51 31.09
CA ALA A 97 18.87 -0.59 31.50
C ALA A 97 18.65 0.77 30.79
N THR A 98 18.02 1.73 31.47
CA THR A 98 18.63 3.02 31.90
C THR A 98 19.18 3.90 30.77
N SER A 99 18.42 4.94 30.43
CA SER A 99 18.84 6.04 29.55
C SER A 99 20.00 6.85 30.13
N PRO A 100 20.90 7.38 29.29
CA PRO A 100 21.56 8.63 29.62
C PRO A 100 21.42 9.70 28.51
N VAL A 101 20.90 10.85 28.97
CA VAL A 101 21.42 12.22 28.81
C VAL A 101 21.88 12.70 27.43
N LYS A 102 21.20 13.76 26.96
CA LYS A 102 21.59 14.64 25.85
C LYS A 102 22.96 15.28 26.10
N GLU A 103 23.90 15.11 25.18
CA GLU A 103 25.11 15.94 25.14
C GLU A 103 25.06 16.91 23.95
N ARG A 104 25.00 18.19 24.30
CA ARG A 104 25.17 19.34 23.41
C ARG A 104 26.64 19.44 23.02
N TYR A 105 26.97 19.50 21.73
CA TYR A 105 28.22 20.12 21.29
C TYR A 105 27.92 21.37 20.48
N GLY A 106 28.39 22.50 21.02
CA GLY A 106 28.26 23.83 20.45
C GLY A 106 29.41 24.21 19.52
N ARG A 107 29.08 25.13 18.61
CA ARG A 107 29.85 26.26 18.05
C ARG A 107 31.39 26.19 18.04
N ARG A 108 31.94 26.49 16.85
CA ARG A 108 32.87 27.60 16.49
C ARG A 108 33.30 27.40 15.02
N SER A 109 33.46 28.36 14.09
CA SER A 109 33.58 29.83 14.06
C SER A 109 33.26 30.37 12.63
N ALA A 110 33.14 31.69 12.49
CA ALA A 110 32.59 32.52 11.40
C ALA A 110 33.42 32.61 10.07
N PRO A 111 32.96 33.35 9.03
CA PRO A 111 33.40 33.23 7.63
C PRO A 111 34.54 34.18 7.24
N VAL A 112 35.28 33.86 6.17
CA VAL A 112 36.23 34.79 5.50
C VAL A 112 35.76 35.05 4.08
N ARG A 113 35.46 36.33 3.78
CA ARG A 113 35.29 36.87 2.43
C ARG A 113 36.65 37.18 1.82
N LYS A 114 36.79 37.01 0.51
CA LYS A 114 37.63 37.85 -0.36
C LYS A 114 36.75 38.35 -1.49
#